data_AF-I2AET0-F1
#
_entry.id   AF-I2AET0-F1
#
_cell.length_a   1.000
_cell.length_b   1.000
_cell.length_c   1.000
_cell.angle_alpha   90.00
_cell.angle_beta   90.00
_cell.angle_gamma   90.00
#
_symmetry.space_group_name_H-M   'P 1'
#
loop_
_entity.id
_entity.type
_entity.pdbx_description
1 polymer ?
#
loop_
_entity_poly.entity_id
_entity_poly.type
_entity_poly.pdbx_seq_one_letter_code
_entity_poly.pdbx_strand_id
1 'polypeptide(L)'
;MSALTLYLVFAALGFGWRSWTQQRRTGSTGFRGVSGRPGSLEWWAGVGFVGAILAGVAAPLLQLGEILTPMPVLHAPAVQASGVVAAIAGLAATLCAQHGMGESWRIGVDPDETTTLVRTGVFGWVRNPIFAAMLVFAAGIALMTPNPLALAAFVVLLAAIEVQVRVVEEPYLARIHGRAYTDYRAAVGRFAPGIGRN
;
A
#
# COMPACT_ATOMS: atom_id res chain seq x y z
N MET A 1 -9.30 -19.97 -1.97
CA MET A 1 -9.31 -19.72 -3.43
C MET A 1 -9.49 -18.24 -3.75
N SER A 2 -10.62 -17.60 -3.39
CA SER A 2 -10.91 -16.20 -3.75
C SER A 2 -9.88 -15.16 -3.28
N ALA A 3 -9.31 -15.30 -2.08
CA ALA A 3 -8.26 -14.40 -1.58
C ALA A 3 -6.98 -14.44 -2.45
N LEU A 4 -6.59 -15.62 -2.90
CA LEU A 4 -5.42 -15.80 -3.78
C LEU A 4 -5.68 -15.21 -5.16
N THR A 5 -6.89 -15.41 -5.71
CA THR A 5 -7.28 -14.77 -6.96
C THR A 5 -7.19 -13.25 -6.85
N LEU A 6 -7.69 -12.65 -5.77
CA LEU A 6 -7.58 -11.21 -5.55
C LEU A 6 -6.13 -10.74 -5.41
N TYR A 7 -5.25 -11.51 -4.75
CA TYR A 7 -3.81 -11.21 -4.73
C TYR A 7 -3.18 -11.26 -6.12
N LEU A 8 -3.49 -12.29 -6.92
CA LEU A 8 -2.97 -12.42 -8.28
C LEU A 8 -3.45 -11.27 -9.17
N VAL A 9 -4.72 -10.91 -9.07
CA VAL A 9 -5.29 -9.76 -9.79
C VAL A 9 -4.63 -8.46 -9.33
N PHE A 10 -4.45 -8.26 -8.02
CA PHE A 10 -3.75 -7.09 -7.48
C PHE A 10 -2.31 -7.02 -7.99
N ALA A 11 -1.58 -8.14 -7.95
CA ALA A 11 -0.21 -8.23 -8.44
C ALA A 11 -0.13 -7.91 -9.95
N ALA A 12 -1.01 -8.52 -10.74
CA ALA A 12 -1.06 -8.33 -12.18
C ALA A 12 -1.43 -6.89 -12.56
N LEU A 13 -2.43 -6.29 -11.93
CA LEU A 13 -2.92 -4.95 -12.28
C LEU A 13 -2.12 -3.83 -11.61
N GLY A 14 -1.96 -3.92 -10.29
CA GLY A 14 -1.36 -2.87 -9.46
C GLY A 14 0.15 -2.77 -9.57
N PHE A 15 0.84 -3.86 -9.94
CA PHE A 15 2.28 -3.86 -10.15
C PHE A 15 2.66 -4.22 -11.59
N GLY A 16 2.20 -5.36 -12.14
CA GLY A 16 2.62 -5.83 -13.46
C GLY A 16 2.23 -4.88 -14.60
N TRP A 17 0.94 -4.69 -14.81
CA TRP A 17 0.38 -3.79 -15.83
C TRP A 17 0.82 -2.34 -15.58
N ARG A 18 0.78 -1.89 -14.32
CA ARG A 18 1.20 -0.52 -14.00
C ARG A 18 2.67 -0.26 -14.32
N SER A 19 3.57 -1.18 -13.96
CA SER A 19 5.00 -1.11 -14.30
C SER A 19 5.24 -1.13 -15.80
N TRP A 20 4.55 -2.03 -16.52
CA TRP A 20 4.67 -2.12 -17.97
C TRP A 20 4.20 -0.85 -18.70
N THR A 21 3.06 -0.30 -18.28
CA THR A 21 2.56 0.97 -18.84
C THR A 21 3.48 2.15 -18.52
N GLN A 22 4.07 2.18 -17.33
CA GLN A 22 5.06 3.19 -16.94
C GLN A 22 6.31 3.07 -17.81
N GLN A 23 6.87 1.86 -17.95
CA GLN A 23 8.05 1.59 -18.79
C GLN A 23 7.85 2.04 -20.24
N ARG A 24 6.66 1.82 -20.80
CA ARG A 24 6.34 2.25 -22.18
C ARG A 24 6.23 3.76 -22.35
N ARG A 25 5.88 4.50 -21.30
CA ARG A 25 5.68 5.95 -21.36
C ARG A 25 6.93 6.72 -20.98
N THR A 26 7.65 6.28 -19.95
CA THR A 26 8.76 7.02 -19.34
C THR A 26 10.11 6.34 -19.50
N GLY A 27 10.16 5.10 -20.00
CA GLY A 27 11.39 4.30 -20.08
C GLY A 27 11.86 3.73 -18.73
N SER A 28 11.10 3.92 -17.66
CA SER A 28 11.38 3.38 -16.31
C SER A 28 10.22 2.56 -15.78
N THR A 29 10.51 1.47 -15.05
CA THR A 29 9.52 0.59 -14.43
C THR A 29 8.79 1.27 -13.27
N GLY A 30 9.35 2.38 -12.75
CA GLY A 30 8.88 3.07 -11.57
C GLY A 30 9.33 2.44 -10.25
N PHE A 31 10.08 1.33 -10.25
CA PHE A 31 10.61 0.72 -9.03
C PHE A 31 12.00 1.27 -8.70
N ARG A 32 12.14 1.88 -7.52
CA ARG A 32 13.40 2.43 -6.99
C ARG A 32 13.99 1.59 -5.85
N GLY A 33 13.38 0.45 -5.53
CA GLY A 33 13.85 -0.48 -4.50
C GLY A 33 13.58 -0.02 -3.07
N VAL A 34 14.19 -0.71 -2.10
CA VAL A 34 14.11 -0.36 -0.68
C VAL A 34 15.08 0.78 -0.39
N SER A 35 14.57 1.88 0.16
CA SER A 35 15.37 3.05 0.53
C SER A 35 16.19 2.81 1.81
N GLY A 36 17.31 3.52 1.95
CA GLY A 36 18.13 3.53 3.17
C GLY A 36 19.23 2.47 3.23
N ARG A 37 20.06 2.55 4.28
CA ARG A 37 21.15 1.59 4.53
C ARG A 37 20.63 0.34 5.25
N PRO A 38 21.20 -0.85 5.04
CA PRO A 38 20.83 -2.04 5.81
C PRO A 38 20.83 -1.75 7.33
N GLY A 39 19.72 -2.06 8.00
CA GLY A 39 19.49 -1.79 9.42
C GLY A 39 18.92 -0.42 9.78
N SER A 40 18.81 0.51 8.84
CA SER A 40 18.11 1.80 9.03
C SER A 40 16.59 1.63 9.10
N LEU A 41 15.87 2.66 9.58
CA LEU A 41 14.41 2.61 9.69
C LEU A 41 13.74 2.54 8.31
N GLU A 42 14.30 3.23 7.32
CA GLU A 42 13.86 3.20 5.92
C GLU A 42 13.99 1.79 5.33
N TRP A 43 15.11 1.12 5.64
CA TRP A 43 15.34 -0.24 5.19
C TRP A 43 14.37 -1.22 5.84
N TRP A 44 14.15 -1.10 7.16
CA TRP A 44 13.15 -1.90 7.87
C TRP A 44 11.73 -1.67 7.37
N ALA A 45 11.39 -0.44 6.98
CA ALA A 45 10.09 -0.14 6.37
C ALA A 45 9.91 -0.89 5.04
N GLY A 46 10.90 -0.83 4.15
CA GLY A 46 10.83 -1.55 2.87
C GLY A 46 10.85 -3.07 3.01
N VAL A 47 11.72 -3.61 3.86
CA VAL A 47 11.78 -5.06 4.16
C VAL A 47 10.49 -5.53 4.82
N GLY A 48 9.98 -4.78 5.80
CA GLY A 48 8.72 -5.06 6.47
C GLY A 48 7.54 -5.04 5.51
N PHE A 49 7.51 -4.10 4.57
CA PHE A 49 6.49 -4.04 3.53
C PHE A 49 6.50 -5.28 2.63
N VAL A 50 7.67 -5.66 2.10
CA VAL A 50 7.82 -6.87 1.27
C VAL A 50 7.47 -8.13 2.07
N GLY A 51 7.99 -8.25 3.29
CA GLY A 51 7.73 -9.36 4.19
C GLY A 51 6.24 -9.50 4.53
N ALA A 52 5.55 -8.39 4.76
CA ALA A 52 4.11 -8.38 5.01
C ALA A 52 3.30 -8.81 3.78
N ILE A 53 3.69 -8.42 2.57
CA ILE A 53 3.04 -8.89 1.34
C ILE A 53 3.24 -10.40 1.18
N LEU A 54 4.46 -10.90 1.37
CA LEU A 54 4.76 -12.33 1.26
C LEU A 54 3.99 -13.14 2.32
N ALA A 55 3.99 -12.68 3.57
CA ALA A 55 3.21 -13.30 4.65
C ALA A 55 1.70 -13.25 4.38
N GLY A 56 1.20 -12.14 3.82
CA GLY A 56 -0.19 -11.99 3.42
C GLY A 56 -0.62 -12.97 2.34
N VAL A 57 0.25 -13.28 1.37
CA VAL A 57 0.01 -14.32 0.34
C VAL A 57 0.16 -15.72 0.93
N ALA A 58 1.13 -15.95 1.82
CA ALA A 58 1.36 -17.24 2.46
C ALA A 58 0.19 -17.63 3.38
N ALA A 59 -0.43 -16.69 4.10
CA ALA A 59 -1.52 -16.95 5.02
C ALA A 59 -2.71 -17.73 4.42
N PRO A 60 -3.32 -17.32 3.29
CA PRO A 60 -4.37 -18.10 2.65
C PRO A 60 -3.88 -19.43 2.08
N LEU A 61 -2.61 -19.54 1.63
CA LEU A 61 -2.04 -20.82 1.17
C LEU A 61 -1.91 -21.82 2.31
N LEU A 62 -1.35 -21.39 3.44
CA LEU A 62 -1.17 -22.23 4.62
C LEU A 62 -2.51 -22.61 5.26
N GLN A 63 -3.52 -21.73 5.21
CA GLN A 63 -4.87 -22.06 5.64
C GLN A 63 -5.55 -23.06 4.70
N LEU A 64 -5.34 -22.95 3.38
CA LEU A 64 -5.85 -23.93 2.41
C LEU A 64 -5.18 -25.30 2.55
N GLY A 65 -3.91 -25.33 2.93
CA GLY A 65 -3.18 -26.56 3.23
C GLY A 65 -3.43 -27.10 4.64
N GLU A 66 -4.43 -26.56 5.37
CA GLU A 66 -4.80 -26.97 6.74
C GLU A 66 -3.69 -26.84 7.79
N ILE A 67 -2.61 -26.10 7.48
CA ILE A 67 -1.50 -25.82 8.40
C ILE A 67 -1.90 -24.74 9.41
N LEU A 68 -2.70 -23.76 8.97
CA LEU A 68 -3.24 -22.70 9.82
C LEU A 68 -4.76 -22.82 9.92
N THR A 69 -5.29 -22.68 11.13
CA THR A 69 -6.73 -22.69 11.36
C THR A 69 -7.31 -21.28 11.37
N PRO A 70 -8.52 -21.06 10.82
CA PRO A 70 -9.23 -19.80 10.97
C PRO A 70 -9.53 -19.53 12.45
N MET A 71 -9.42 -18.27 12.85
CA MET A 71 -9.84 -17.80 14.17
C MET A 71 -11.37 -17.86 14.28
N PRO A 72 -11.93 -18.63 15.24
CA PRO A 72 -13.38 -18.85 15.32
C PRO A 72 -14.20 -17.56 15.43
N VAL A 73 -13.70 -16.57 16.18
CA VAL A 73 -14.36 -15.27 16.40
C VAL A 73 -14.56 -14.47 15.11
N LEU A 74 -13.67 -14.64 14.12
CA LEU A 74 -13.72 -13.94 12.84
C LEU A 74 -14.22 -14.84 11.71
N HIS A 75 -14.54 -16.11 12.01
CA HIS A 75 -14.95 -17.10 11.03
C HIS A 75 -16.48 -17.17 10.88
N ALA A 76 -17.08 -16.07 10.40
CA ALA A 76 -18.51 -16.01 10.08
C ALA A 76 -18.75 -15.50 8.64
N PRO A 77 -19.73 -16.05 7.89
CA PRO A 77 -19.96 -15.71 6.48
C PRO A 77 -20.07 -14.21 6.21
N ALA A 78 -20.72 -13.45 7.10
CA ALA A 78 -20.83 -12.01 7.00
C ALA A 78 -19.46 -11.30 7.06
N VAL A 79 -18.55 -11.78 7.91
CA VAL A 79 -17.17 -11.26 8.03
C VAL A 79 -16.40 -11.54 6.74
N GLN A 80 -16.45 -12.76 6.19
CA GLN A 80 -15.75 -13.05 4.93
C GLN A 80 -16.34 -12.27 3.75
N ALA A 81 -17.67 -12.13 3.68
CA ALA A 81 -18.33 -11.32 2.66
C ALA A 81 -17.88 -9.86 2.75
N SER A 82 -17.81 -9.28 3.96
CA SER A 82 -17.28 -7.94 4.17
C SER A 82 -15.80 -7.82 3.76
N GLY A 83 -15.01 -8.88 3.98
CA GLY A 83 -13.63 -8.98 3.54
C GLY A 83 -13.48 -8.95 2.03
N VAL A 84 -14.33 -9.68 1.30
CA VAL A 84 -14.38 -9.64 -0.18
C VAL A 84 -14.69 -8.24 -0.68
N VAL A 85 -15.73 -7.60 -0.12
CA VAL A 85 -16.11 -6.23 -0.51
C VAL A 85 -14.97 -5.25 -0.24
N ALA A 86 -14.35 -5.32 0.94
CA ALA A 86 -13.22 -4.47 1.30
C ALA A 86 -12.01 -4.70 0.39
N ALA A 87 -11.69 -5.96 0.06
CA ALA A 87 -10.57 -6.28 -0.83
C ALA A 87 -10.82 -5.75 -2.24
N ILE A 88 -12.00 -5.93 -2.82
CA ILE A 88 -12.34 -5.38 -4.14
C ILE A 88 -12.29 -3.86 -4.13
N ALA A 89 -12.85 -3.22 -3.10
CA ALA A 89 -12.83 -1.77 -2.96
C ALA A 89 -11.39 -1.23 -2.82
N GLY A 90 -10.55 -1.86 -2.01
CA GLY A 90 -9.14 -1.50 -1.83
C GLY A 90 -8.32 -1.66 -3.11
N LEU A 91 -8.54 -2.74 -3.87
CA LEU A 91 -7.94 -2.93 -5.19
C LEU A 91 -8.35 -1.81 -6.16
N ALA A 92 -9.66 -1.56 -6.31
CA ALA A 92 -10.18 -0.54 -7.20
C ALA A 92 -9.68 0.87 -6.83
N ALA A 93 -9.69 1.20 -5.54
CA ALA A 93 -9.17 2.46 -5.02
C ALA A 93 -7.66 2.61 -5.25
N THR A 94 -6.89 1.52 -5.12
CA THR A 94 -5.45 1.51 -5.43
C THR A 94 -5.24 1.85 -6.90
N LEU A 95 -5.93 1.17 -7.82
CA LEU A 95 -5.80 1.42 -9.26
C LEU A 95 -6.24 2.84 -9.64
N CYS A 96 -7.31 3.35 -9.04
CA CYS A 96 -7.77 4.72 -9.22
C CYS A 96 -6.73 5.75 -8.75
N ALA A 97 -6.15 5.56 -7.56
CA ALA A 97 -5.12 6.43 -7.03
C ALA A 97 -3.82 6.37 -7.85
N GLN A 98 -3.42 5.18 -8.30
CA GLN A 98 -2.28 5.01 -9.21
C GLN A 98 -2.51 5.71 -10.55
N HIS A 99 -3.73 5.67 -11.08
CA HIS A 99 -4.09 6.39 -12.31
C HIS A 99 -4.02 7.91 -12.11
N GLY A 100 -4.55 8.41 -10.99
CA GLY A 100 -4.48 9.84 -10.64
C GLY A 100 -3.06 10.35 -10.43
N MET A 101 -2.11 9.49 -10.04
CA MET A 101 -0.69 9.83 -9.92
C MET A 101 0.01 9.94 -11.29
N GLY A 102 -0.54 9.31 -12.33
CA GLY A 102 -0.01 9.38 -13.69
C GLY A 102 1.46 8.96 -13.78
N GLU A 103 2.24 9.68 -14.57
CA GLU A 103 3.67 9.42 -14.78
C GLU A 103 4.53 9.68 -13.54
N SER A 104 3.98 10.34 -12.52
CA SER A 104 4.65 10.51 -11.23
C SER A 104 4.56 9.28 -10.34
N TRP A 105 3.91 8.21 -10.78
CA TRP A 105 3.86 6.96 -10.02
C TRP A 105 5.23 6.29 -9.94
N ARG A 106 5.62 5.92 -8.71
CA ARG A 106 6.81 5.13 -8.41
C ARG A 106 6.63 4.34 -7.11
N ILE A 107 7.45 3.32 -6.93
CA ILE A 107 7.56 2.53 -5.69
C ILE A 107 8.96 2.73 -5.13
N GLY A 108 9.02 3.29 -3.92
CA GLY A 108 10.25 3.74 -3.30
C GLY A 108 10.63 5.15 -3.72
N VAL A 109 11.59 5.72 -3.01
CA VAL A 109 12.08 7.08 -3.24
C VAL A 109 13.52 7.02 -3.76
N ASP A 110 13.74 7.75 -4.85
CA ASP A 110 15.06 8.06 -5.37
C ASP A 110 15.41 9.51 -4.96
N PRO A 111 16.43 9.74 -4.11
CA PRO A 111 16.76 11.07 -3.59
C PRO A 111 17.12 12.09 -4.66
N ASP A 112 17.62 11.62 -5.81
CA ASP A 112 18.13 12.44 -6.91
C ASP A 112 17.05 12.74 -7.96
N GLU A 113 15.88 12.11 -7.86
CA GLU A 113 14.76 12.35 -8.75
C GLU A 113 13.89 13.51 -8.23
N THR A 114 13.59 14.47 -9.09
CA THR A 114 12.60 15.53 -8.78
C THR A 114 11.27 15.16 -9.38
N THR A 115 10.24 15.13 -8.55
CA THR A 115 8.98 14.51 -8.90
C THR A 115 7.85 15.52 -8.84
N THR A 116 6.76 15.33 -9.59
CA THR A 116 5.67 16.33 -9.56
C THR A 116 4.80 16.10 -8.31
N LEU A 117 4.53 17.16 -7.57
CA LEU A 117 3.61 17.11 -6.43
C LEU A 117 2.15 17.09 -6.91
N VAL A 118 1.57 15.90 -6.99
CA VAL A 118 0.16 15.70 -7.37
C VAL A 118 -0.76 16.06 -6.20
N ARG A 119 -1.69 16.99 -6.43
CA ARG A 119 -2.64 17.52 -5.43
C ARG A 119 -4.11 17.46 -5.86
N THR A 120 -4.38 16.96 -7.07
CA THR A 120 -5.71 16.94 -7.68
C THR A 120 -6.38 15.57 -7.54
N GLY A 121 -7.71 15.54 -7.65
CA GLY A 121 -8.48 14.30 -7.50
C GLY A 121 -8.38 13.74 -6.07
N VAL A 122 -8.15 12.43 -5.96
CA VAL A 122 -8.06 11.74 -4.66
C VAL A 122 -6.92 12.25 -3.78
N PHE A 123 -5.84 12.76 -4.39
CA PHE A 123 -4.73 13.39 -3.66
C PHE A 123 -5.15 14.69 -2.96
N GLY A 124 -6.18 15.38 -3.44
CA GLY A 124 -6.72 16.55 -2.73
C GLY A 124 -7.43 16.21 -1.41
N TRP A 125 -7.76 14.94 -1.20
CA TRP A 125 -8.53 14.46 -0.04
C TRP A 125 -7.63 13.73 0.96
N VAL A 126 -6.69 12.94 0.45
CA VAL A 126 -5.73 12.15 1.23
C VAL A 126 -4.36 12.23 0.56
N ARG A 127 -3.30 12.50 1.33
CA ARG A 127 -1.94 12.65 0.78
C ARG A 127 -1.31 11.34 0.32
N ASN A 128 -1.66 10.23 0.96
CA ASN A 128 -1.13 8.89 0.65
C ASN A 128 -2.26 7.90 0.28
N PRO A 129 -3.04 8.18 -0.79
CA PRO A 129 -4.26 7.43 -1.09
C PRO A 129 -3.97 5.99 -1.56
N ILE A 130 -2.85 5.77 -2.25
CA ILE A 130 -2.40 4.43 -2.67
C ILE A 130 -2.14 3.56 -1.44
N PHE A 131 -1.35 4.05 -0.48
CA PHE A 131 -1.06 3.32 0.76
C PHE A 131 -2.32 3.05 1.59
N ALA A 132 -3.22 4.03 1.69
CA ALA A 132 -4.49 3.84 2.38
C ALA A 132 -5.34 2.74 1.71
N ALA A 133 -5.44 2.75 0.38
CA ALA A 133 -6.18 1.73 -0.37
C ALA A 133 -5.55 0.33 -0.26
N MET A 134 -4.21 0.25 -0.21
CA MET A 134 -3.48 -1.00 0.05
C MET A 134 -3.79 -1.58 1.43
N LEU A 135 -3.93 -0.74 2.46
CA LEU A 135 -4.33 -1.18 3.79
C LEU A 135 -5.76 -1.70 3.81
N VAL A 136 -6.69 -1.04 3.11
CA VAL A 136 -8.07 -1.54 2.95
C VAL A 136 -8.08 -2.90 2.25
N PHE A 137 -7.28 -3.06 1.19
CA PHE A 137 -7.12 -4.34 0.50
C PHE A 137 -6.61 -5.44 1.45
N ALA A 138 -5.52 -5.16 2.17
CA ALA A 138 -4.91 -6.12 3.09
C ALA A 138 -5.83 -6.49 4.25
N ALA A 139 -6.57 -5.52 4.81
CA ALA A 139 -7.60 -5.78 5.81
C ALA A 139 -8.71 -6.69 5.25
N GLY A 140 -9.17 -6.43 4.02
CA GLY A 140 -10.15 -7.28 3.34
C GLY A 140 -9.67 -8.72 3.20
N ILE A 141 -8.43 -8.93 2.76
CA ILE A 141 -7.82 -10.25 2.69
C ILE A 141 -7.75 -10.91 4.08
N ALA A 142 -7.31 -10.19 5.11
CA ALA A 142 -7.21 -10.72 6.46
C ALA A 142 -8.58 -11.18 7.00
N LEU A 143 -9.67 -10.49 6.63
CA LEU A 143 -11.04 -10.91 6.98
C LEU A 143 -11.53 -12.11 6.16
N MET A 144 -11.07 -12.28 4.92
CA MET A 144 -11.39 -13.44 4.09
C MET A 144 -10.72 -14.72 4.59
N THR A 145 -9.49 -14.63 5.07
CA THR A 145 -8.72 -15.74 5.65
C THR A 145 -8.20 -15.36 7.04
N PRO A 146 -9.09 -15.31 8.05
CA PRO A 146 -8.78 -14.74 9.35
C PRO A 146 -7.98 -15.72 10.21
N ASN A 147 -6.69 -15.80 9.95
CA ASN A 147 -5.75 -16.57 10.75
C ASN A 147 -4.67 -15.65 11.37
N PRO A 148 -3.92 -16.12 12.39
CA PRO A 148 -2.93 -15.29 13.07
C PRO A 148 -1.89 -14.67 12.14
N LEU A 149 -1.46 -15.42 11.10
CA LEU A 149 -0.47 -14.93 10.14
C LEU A 149 -1.04 -13.80 9.27
N ALA A 150 -2.29 -13.90 8.82
CA ALA A 150 -2.94 -12.85 8.04
C ALA A 150 -3.09 -11.55 8.83
N LEU A 151 -3.49 -11.64 10.11
CA LEU A 151 -3.59 -10.47 10.99
C LEU A 151 -2.20 -9.87 11.29
N ALA A 152 -1.21 -10.71 11.58
CA ALA A 152 0.16 -10.27 11.79
C ALA A 152 0.72 -9.57 10.54
N ALA A 153 0.50 -10.14 9.35
CA ALA A 153 0.89 -9.55 8.09
C ALA A 153 0.24 -8.17 7.88
N PHE A 154 -1.06 -8.03 8.18
CA PHE A 154 -1.75 -6.74 8.12
C PHE A 154 -1.14 -5.71 9.08
N VAL A 155 -0.88 -6.08 10.33
CA VAL A 155 -0.28 -5.18 11.33
C VAL A 155 1.13 -4.76 10.93
N VAL A 156 1.95 -5.69 10.44
CA VAL A 156 3.30 -5.39 9.93
C VAL A 156 3.22 -4.47 8.71
N LEU A 157 2.27 -4.69 7.80
CA LEU A 157 2.07 -3.82 6.64
C LEU A 157 1.69 -2.39 7.08
N LEU A 158 0.76 -2.27 8.03
CA LEU A 158 0.35 -0.99 8.60
C LEU A 158 1.54 -0.24 9.20
N ALA A 159 2.33 -0.91 10.04
CA ALA A 159 3.51 -0.33 10.65
C ALA A 159 4.56 0.06 9.60
N ALA A 160 4.83 -0.82 8.63
CA ALA A 160 5.79 -0.57 7.55
C ALA A 160 5.38 0.64 6.70
N ILE A 161 4.09 0.75 6.34
CA ILE A 161 3.56 1.90 5.60
C ILE A 161 3.65 3.19 6.41
N GLU A 162 3.32 3.16 7.70
CA GLU A 162 3.45 4.34 8.57
C GLU A 162 4.90 4.83 8.66
N VAL A 163 5.86 3.91 8.81
CA VAL A 163 7.29 4.26 8.84
C VAL A 163 7.75 4.74 7.46
N GLN A 164 7.40 4.03 6.38
CA GLN A 164 7.74 4.41 5.01
C GLN A 164 7.26 5.83 4.69
N VAL A 165 6.01 6.15 5.04
CA VAL A 165 5.46 7.49 4.78
C VAL A 165 6.17 8.54 5.62
N ARG A 166 6.29 8.35 6.94
CA ARG A 166 6.81 9.39 7.85
C ARG A 166 8.31 9.62 7.74
N VAL A 167 9.08 8.57 7.47
CA VAL A 167 10.55 8.62 7.52
C VAL A 167 11.14 8.75 6.11
N VAL A 168 10.45 8.26 5.07
CA VAL A 168 10.96 8.29 3.69
C VAL A 168 10.20 9.30 2.83
N GLU A 169 8.90 9.09 2.63
CA GLU A 169 8.12 9.88 1.64
C GLU A 169 7.92 11.34 2.07
N GLU A 170 7.41 11.60 3.28
CA GLU A 170 7.13 12.99 3.70
C GLU A 170 8.40 13.84 3.81
N PRO A 171 9.53 13.35 4.37
CA PRO A 171 10.77 14.12 4.40
C PRO A 171 11.34 14.38 3.00
N TYR A 172 11.24 13.40 2.10
CA TYR A 172 11.63 13.58 0.69
C TYR A 172 10.78 14.66 0.01
N LEU A 173 9.44 14.58 0.12
CA LEU A 173 8.54 15.55 -0.48
C LEU A 173 8.74 16.95 0.13
N ALA A 174 8.96 17.04 1.44
CA ALA A 174 9.27 18.31 2.09
C ALA A 174 10.59 18.93 1.58
N ARG A 175 11.62 18.11 1.37
CA ARG A 175 12.91 18.57 0.84
C ARG A 175 12.79 19.08 -0.60
N ILE A 176 12.07 18.36 -1.46
CA ILE A 176 11.96 18.69 -2.88
C ILE A 176 10.99 19.85 -3.14
N HIS A 177 9.88 19.94 -2.39
CA HIS A 177 8.80 20.90 -2.67
C HIS A 177 8.70 22.05 -1.67
N GLY A 178 9.42 22.00 -0.55
CA GLY A 178 9.45 23.06 0.46
C GLY A 178 8.04 23.51 0.89
N ARG A 179 7.79 24.82 0.79
CA ARG A 179 6.52 25.44 1.21
C ARG A 179 5.29 24.84 0.54
N ALA A 180 5.38 24.48 -0.74
CA ALA A 180 4.24 23.92 -1.48
C ALA A 180 3.77 22.59 -0.88
N TYR A 181 4.68 21.81 -0.29
CA TYR A 181 4.32 20.59 0.44
C TYR A 181 3.81 20.90 1.85
N THR A 182 4.43 21.83 2.57
CA THR A 182 3.96 22.26 3.89
C THR A 182 2.50 22.72 3.86
N ASP A 183 2.15 23.59 2.90
CA ASP A 183 0.77 24.08 2.74
C ASP A 183 -0.21 22.93 2.45
N TYR A 184 0.24 21.95 1.66
CA TYR A 184 -0.53 20.76 1.34
C TYR A 184 -0.74 19.84 2.55
N ARG A 185 0.27 19.66 3.42
CA ARG A 185 0.15 18.87 4.66
C ARG A 185 -0.82 19.50 5.67
N ALA A 186 -0.87 20.82 5.73
CA ALA A 186 -1.83 21.53 6.57
C ALA A 186 -3.27 21.36 6.09
N ALA A 187 -3.50 21.33 4.77
CA ALA A 187 -4.84 21.22 4.19
C ALA A 187 -5.37 19.77 4.11
N VAL A 188 -4.49 18.77 3.89
CA VAL A 188 -4.91 17.42 3.49
C VAL A 188 -4.42 16.36 4.49
N GLY A 189 -5.30 15.43 4.86
CA GLY A 189 -4.98 14.35 5.82
C GLY A 189 -4.02 13.30 5.24
N ARG A 190 -3.31 12.56 6.10
CA ARG A 190 -2.26 11.62 5.69
C ARG A 190 -2.81 10.37 5.00
N PHE A 191 -3.69 9.64 5.68
CA PHE A 191 -4.29 8.37 5.21
C PHE A 191 -5.82 8.41 5.16
N ALA A 192 -6.45 9.38 5.81
CA ALA A 192 -7.88 9.60 5.79
C ALA A 192 -8.17 11.12 5.77
N PRO A 193 -9.31 11.55 5.19
CA PRO A 193 -9.66 12.97 5.12
C PRO A 193 -9.65 13.62 6.51
N GLY A 194 -8.91 14.73 6.65
CA GLY A 194 -8.83 15.48 7.89
C GLY A 194 -7.96 14.91 9.00
N ILE A 195 -7.46 13.68 8.90
CA ILE A 195 -6.64 13.04 9.95
C ILE A 195 -5.14 13.18 9.64
N GLY A 196 -4.36 13.62 10.64
CA GLY A 196 -2.91 13.81 10.51
C GLY A 196 -2.53 15.03 9.66
N ARG A 197 -3.26 16.14 9.80
CA ARG A 197 -2.91 17.46 9.27
C ARG A 197 -1.92 18.13 10.22
N ASN A 198 -0.73 18.44 9.73
CA ASN A 198 0.37 18.97 10.52
C ASN A 198 1.18 19.99 9.70
#